data_AF-A0A965GFH1-F1
#
_entry.id   AF-A0A965GFH1-F1
#
_cell.length_a   1.000
_cell.length_b   1.000
_cell.length_c   1.000
_cell.angle_alpha   90.00
_cell.angle_beta   90.00
_cell.angle_gamma   90.00
#
_symmetry.space_group_name_H-M   'P 1'
#
loop_
_entity.id
_entity.type
_entity.pdbx_description
1 polymer ?
#
loop_
_entity_poly.entity_id
_entity_poly.type
_entity_poly.pdbx_seq_one_letter_code
_entity_poly.pdbx_strand_id
1 'polypeptide(L)'
;MSAVLIFASVVAALLVFAIAAVTIGREARRLDSFAPRAVYELEQATKYVADRLPSDSQARLTFQELRKLLVFHMRWLHDKGLQPLGVIDRRQDIVEEIVISEETLTAYLLGAAERNRIEILEDVDVVHVVQAHLEYFDAIGAIGPLAKN
;
A
#
# COMPACT_ATOMS: atom_id res chain seq x y z
N MET A 1 39.31 -44.05 -6.50
CA MET A 1 37.87 -44.17 -6.82
C MET A 1 37.73 -44.55 -8.29
N SER A 2 36.85 -45.49 -8.62
CA SER A 2 36.62 -45.87 -10.03
C SER A 2 35.89 -44.75 -10.78
N ALA A 3 36.13 -44.61 -12.08
CA ALA A 3 35.49 -43.59 -12.93
C ALA A 3 33.95 -43.69 -12.89
N VAL A 4 33.43 -44.91 -12.75
CA VAL A 4 31.99 -45.19 -12.59
C VAL A 4 31.44 -44.55 -11.31
N LEU A 5 32.17 -44.62 -10.19
CA LEU A 5 31.74 -44.00 -8.93
C LEU A 5 31.75 -42.47 -9.06
N ILE A 6 32.77 -41.88 -9.70
CA ILE A 6 32.84 -40.43 -9.92
C ILE A 6 31.63 -39.96 -10.76
N PHE A 7 31.35 -40.64 -11.87
CA PHE A 7 30.20 -40.33 -12.72
C PHE A 7 28.88 -40.45 -11.96
N ALA A 8 28.67 -41.55 -11.23
CA ALA A 8 27.46 -41.76 -10.45
C ALA A 8 27.27 -40.68 -9.36
N SER A 9 28.35 -40.27 -8.68
CA SER A 9 28.32 -39.19 -7.69
C SER A 9 27.95 -37.84 -8.30
N VAL A 10 28.50 -37.51 -9.47
CA VAL A 10 28.16 -36.27 -10.18
C VAL A 10 26.69 -36.27 -10.60
N VAL A 11 26.20 -37.37 -11.18
CA VAL A 11 24.79 -37.50 -11.58
C VAL A 11 23.86 -37.38 -10.36
N ALA A 12 24.18 -38.05 -9.26
CA ALA A 12 23.40 -37.95 -8.02
C ALA A 12 23.38 -36.52 -7.47
N ALA A 13 24.53 -35.84 -7.45
CA ALA A 13 24.61 -34.45 -7.00
C ALA A 13 23.76 -33.50 -7.88
N LEU A 14 23.82 -33.67 -9.21
CA LEU A 14 23.02 -32.89 -10.14
C LEU A 14 21.52 -33.13 -9.97
N LEU A 15 21.09 -34.38 -9.76
CA LEU A 15 19.69 -34.71 -9.52
C LEU A 15 19.17 -34.10 -8.22
N VAL A 16 19.94 -34.22 -7.12
CA VAL A 16 19.58 -33.60 -5.83
C VAL A 16 19.48 -32.08 -5.98
N PHE A 17 20.46 -31.46 -6.64
CA PHE A 17 20.44 -30.02 -6.89
C PHE A 17 19.22 -29.59 -7.72
N ALA A 18 18.90 -30.32 -8.79
CA ALA A 18 17.75 -30.02 -9.64
C ALA A 18 16.43 -30.10 -8.85
N ILE A 19 16.24 -31.15 -8.05
CA ILE A 19 15.04 -31.31 -7.21
C ILE A 19 14.95 -30.18 -6.18
N ALA A 20 16.05 -29.83 -5.52
CA ALA A 20 16.10 -28.73 -4.56
C ALA A 20 15.77 -27.40 -5.22
N ALA A 21 16.39 -27.09 -6.37
CA ALA A 21 16.17 -25.85 -7.11
C ALA A 21 14.71 -25.71 -7.58
N VAL A 22 14.10 -26.79 -8.07
CA VAL A 22 12.68 -26.78 -8.49
C VAL A 22 11.77 -26.56 -7.29
N THR A 23 12.02 -27.25 -6.17
CA THR A 23 11.16 -27.18 -4.99
C THR A 23 11.22 -25.79 -4.35
N ILE A 24 12.44 -25.28 -4.12
CA ILE A 24 12.66 -23.96 -3.55
C ILE A 24 12.20 -22.88 -4.52
N GLY A 25 12.54 -22.98 -5.81
CA GLY A 25 12.14 -21.99 -6.81
C GLY A 25 10.63 -21.93 -7.04
N ARG A 26 9.90 -23.04 -6.85
CA ARG A 26 8.44 -23.05 -6.88
C ARG A 26 7.86 -22.36 -5.66
N GLU A 27 8.41 -22.63 -4.48
CA GLU A 27 7.90 -22.05 -3.23
C GLU A 27 8.28 -20.57 -3.07
N ALA A 28 9.48 -20.18 -3.50
CA ALA A 28 9.90 -18.78 -3.59
C ALA A 28 8.96 -17.99 -4.50
N ARG A 29 8.68 -18.47 -5.72
CA ARG A 29 7.69 -17.82 -6.61
C ARG A 29 6.28 -17.78 -6.03
N ARG A 30 5.90 -18.78 -5.23
CA ARG A 30 4.61 -18.81 -4.53
C ARG A 30 4.59 -17.76 -3.43
N LEU A 31 5.65 -17.64 -2.64
CA LEU A 31 5.79 -16.65 -1.56
C LEU A 31 5.88 -15.22 -2.10
N ASP A 32 6.60 -15.01 -3.20
CA ASP A 32 6.65 -13.72 -3.92
C ASP A 32 5.26 -13.30 -4.43
N SER A 33 4.32 -14.25 -4.63
CA SER A 33 2.94 -13.95 -5.00
C SER A 33 2.04 -13.51 -3.84
N PHE A 34 2.55 -13.54 -2.60
CA PHE A 34 1.89 -12.91 -1.45
C PHE A 34 2.53 -11.55 -1.24
N ALA A 35 1.76 -10.48 -1.45
CA ALA A 35 2.26 -9.15 -1.15
C ALA A 35 2.59 -8.98 0.34
N PRO A 36 3.49 -8.02 0.64
CA PRO A 36 3.58 -7.46 1.97
C PRO A 36 2.17 -7.15 2.49
N ARG A 37 1.88 -7.57 3.72
CA ARG A 37 0.62 -7.24 4.39
C ARG A 37 0.54 -5.72 4.52
N ALA A 38 -0.19 -5.07 3.63
CA ALA A 38 -0.46 -3.63 3.72
C ALA A 38 -1.43 -3.42 4.90
N VAL A 39 -0.88 -3.31 6.10
CA VAL A 39 -1.65 -3.00 7.31
C VAL A 39 -1.70 -1.49 7.43
N TYR A 40 -2.87 -0.92 7.20
CA TYR A 40 -3.10 0.49 7.45
C TYR A 40 -3.08 0.76 8.96
N GLU A 41 -2.13 1.56 9.42
CA GLU A 41 -2.08 2.04 10.80
C GLU A 41 -2.28 3.56 10.82
N LEU A 42 -3.37 4.03 11.43
CA LEU A 42 -3.74 5.44 11.43
C LEU A 42 -2.66 6.35 12.03
N GLU A 43 -2.00 5.91 13.10
CA GLU A 43 -0.95 6.72 13.75
C GLU A 43 0.29 6.84 12.87
N GLN A 44 0.72 5.73 12.28
CA GLN A 44 1.82 5.71 11.31
C GLN A 44 1.49 6.56 10.08
N ALA A 45 0.28 6.44 9.53
CA ALA A 45 -0.19 7.25 8.40
C ALA A 45 -0.17 8.74 8.73
N THR A 46 -0.67 9.12 9.92
CA THR A 46 -0.71 10.53 10.36
C THR A 46 0.71 11.10 10.46
N LYS A 47 1.64 10.34 11.04
CA LYS A 47 3.05 10.75 11.11
C LYS A 47 3.69 10.84 9.72
N TYR A 48 3.49 9.83 8.88
CA TYR A 48 4.04 9.79 7.53
C TYR A 48 3.61 10.98 6.68
N VAL A 49 2.32 11.33 6.75
CA VAL A 49 1.75 12.48 6.05
C VAL A 49 2.28 13.77 6.65
N ALA A 50 2.27 13.92 7.99
CA ALA A 50 2.79 15.11 8.65
C ALA A 50 4.24 15.40 8.23
N ASP A 51 5.11 14.38 8.17
CA ASP A 51 6.52 14.49 7.79
C ASP A 51 6.74 14.93 6.33
N ARG A 52 5.71 14.84 5.47
CA ARG A 52 5.76 15.17 4.03
C ARG A 52 4.97 16.41 3.62
N LEU A 53 4.17 16.96 4.52
CA LEU A 53 3.47 18.20 4.24
C LEU A 53 4.45 19.37 4.08
N PRO A 54 4.20 20.31 3.14
CA PRO A 54 4.94 21.56 3.07
C PRO A 54 4.88 22.33 4.39
N SER A 55 5.92 23.12 4.69
CA SER A 55 6.02 23.89 5.94
C SER A 55 4.81 24.79 6.18
N ASP A 56 4.25 25.35 5.11
CA ASP A 56 3.09 26.23 5.18
C ASP A 56 1.84 25.48 5.63
N SER A 57 1.60 24.27 5.09
CA SER A 57 0.50 23.39 5.51
C SER A 57 0.71 22.82 6.92
N GLN A 58 1.95 22.48 7.30
CA GLN A 58 2.27 22.01 8.66
C GLN A 58 2.00 23.06 9.74
N ALA A 59 2.23 24.34 9.45
CA ALA A 59 1.98 25.43 10.38
C ALA A 59 0.46 25.66 10.63
N ARG A 60 -0.38 25.16 9.71
CA ARG A 60 -1.81 25.44 9.63
C ARG A 60 -2.68 24.29 10.13
N LEU A 61 -2.22 23.05 9.92
CA LEU A 61 -2.94 21.84 10.33
C LEU A 61 -2.37 21.27 11.63
N THR A 62 -3.21 21.11 12.65
CA THR A 62 -2.79 20.36 13.83
C THR A 62 -2.74 18.86 13.55
N PHE A 63 -1.91 18.13 14.31
CA PHE A 63 -1.80 16.67 14.19
C PHE A 63 -3.15 15.94 14.41
N GLN A 64 -4.02 16.48 15.27
CA GLN A 64 -5.35 15.90 15.53
C GLN A 64 -6.32 16.14 14.37
N GLU A 65 -6.25 17.29 13.72
CA GLU A 65 -7.06 17.59 12.53
C GLU A 65 -6.60 16.76 11.35
N LEU A 66 -5.29 16.64 11.14
CA LEU A 66 -4.73 15.75 10.13
C LEU A 66 -5.23 14.33 10.33
N ARG A 67 -5.13 13.79 11.55
CA ARG A 67 -5.64 12.46 11.89
C ARG A 67 -7.14 12.32 11.56
N LYS A 68 -7.96 13.34 11.82
CA LYS A 68 -9.39 13.34 11.47
C LYS A 68 -9.60 13.32 9.96
N LEU A 69 -8.83 14.09 9.19
CA LEU A 69 -8.87 14.07 7.73
C LEU A 69 -8.55 12.69 7.17
N LEU A 70 -7.53 12.02 7.71
CA LEU A 70 -7.20 10.64 7.31
C LEU A 70 -8.33 9.66 7.65
N VAL A 71 -9.00 9.82 8.81
CA VAL A 71 -10.19 9.04 9.15
C VAL A 71 -11.33 9.29 8.18
N PHE A 72 -11.55 10.54 7.73
CA PHE A 72 -12.57 10.83 6.72
C PHE A 72 -12.24 10.20 5.37
N HIS A 73 -10.97 10.19 4.96
CA HIS A 73 -10.53 9.48 3.76
C HIS A 73 -10.83 7.98 3.88
N MET A 74 -10.47 7.35 5.01
CA MET A 74 -10.79 5.94 5.23
C MET A 74 -12.31 5.70 5.17
N ARG A 75 -13.13 6.53 5.80
CA ARG A 75 -14.61 6.40 5.69
C ARG A 75 -15.09 6.51 4.24
N TRP A 76 -14.53 7.42 3.46
CA TRP A 76 -14.86 7.55 2.05
C TRP A 76 -14.52 6.26 1.28
N LEU A 77 -13.34 5.67 1.51
CA LEU A 77 -12.99 4.37 0.92
C LEU A 77 -13.96 3.27 1.36
N HIS A 78 -14.38 3.27 2.61
CA HIS A 78 -15.36 2.32 3.13
C HIS A 78 -16.71 2.48 2.41
N ASP A 79 -17.21 3.70 2.27
CA ASP A 79 -18.47 4.01 1.59
C ASP A 79 -18.43 3.65 0.10
N LYS A 80 -17.23 3.67 -0.52
CA LYS A 80 -16.99 3.20 -1.89
C LYS A 80 -16.77 1.69 -2.00
N GLY A 81 -16.78 0.95 -0.88
CA GLY A 81 -16.53 -0.50 -0.87
C GLY A 81 -15.07 -0.88 -1.15
N LEU A 82 -14.14 0.06 -1.01
CA LEU A 82 -12.73 -0.10 -1.36
C LEU A 82 -11.86 -0.57 -0.18
N GLN A 83 -12.44 -0.62 1.02
CA GLN A 83 -11.75 -1.20 2.16
C GLN A 83 -11.88 -2.72 2.14
N PRO A 84 -10.79 -3.45 2.37
CA PRO A 84 -10.88 -4.90 2.56
C PRO A 84 -11.74 -5.21 3.77
N LEU A 85 -12.64 -6.19 3.63
CA LEU A 85 -13.54 -6.66 4.70
C LEU A 85 -12.81 -7.33 5.88
N GLY A 86 -11.49 -7.54 5.75
CA GLY A 86 -10.62 -8.08 6.79
C GLY A 86 -9.24 -8.42 6.26
N VAL A 87 -8.36 -8.89 7.14
CA VAL A 87 -7.07 -9.47 6.75
C VAL A 87 -7.34 -10.85 6.17
N ILE A 88 -7.52 -10.90 4.86
CA ILE A 88 -7.66 -12.16 4.12
C ILE A 88 -6.31 -12.49 3.48
N ASP A 89 -5.76 -13.67 3.79
CA ASP A 89 -4.63 -14.23 3.06
C ASP A 89 -5.09 -14.58 1.64
N ARG A 90 -5.07 -13.58 0.75
CA ARG A 90 -5.37 -13.73 -0.67
C ARG A 90 -4.12 -13.44 -1.48
N ARG A 91 -3.86 -14.26 -2.49
CA ARG A 91 -2.90 -13.93 -3.55
C ARG A 91 -3.31 -12.56 -4.12
N GLN A 92 -2.36 -11.67 -4.38
CA GLN A 92 -2.71 -10.42 -5.06
C GLN A 92 -3.31 -10.74 -6.44
N ASP A 93 -4.61 -10.52 -6.56
CA ASP A 93 -5.34 -10.54 -7.81
C ASP A 93 -6.10 -9.23 -7.98
N ILE A 94 -5.87 -8.54 -9.10
CA ILE A 94 -6.70 -7.40 -9.50
C ILE A 94 -7.85 -7.99 -10.31
N VAL A 95 -8.96 -8.28 -9.62
CA VAL A 95 -10.18 -8.79 -10.28
C VAL A 95 -10.93 -7.65 -10.96
N GLU A 96 -10.90 -6.46 -10.36
CA GLU A 96 -11.54 -5.26 -10.84
C GLU A 96 -10.59 -4.07 -10.66
N GLU A 97 -10.32 -3.34 -11.75
CA GLU A 97 -9.51 -2.13 -11.73
C GLU A 97 -10.42 -0.94 -11.40
N ILE A 98 -10.21 -0.33 -10.24
CA ILE A 98 -10.95 0.86 -9.80
C ILE A 98 -9.99 2.05 -9.80
N VAL A 99 -10.24 2.99 -10.70
CA VAL A 99 -9.47 4.24 -10.78
C VAL A 99 -10.21 5.33 -10.01
N ILE A 100 -9.48 6.01 -9.11
CA ILE A 100 -10.00 7.09 -8.28
C ILE A 100 -9.31 8.38 -8.69
N SER A 101 -10.12 9.41 -8.96
CA SER A 101 -9.60 10.77 -9.16
C SER A 101 -9.29 11.42 -7.81
N GLU A 102 -8.06 11.94 -7.69
CA GLU A 102 -7.62 12.76 -6.55
C GLU A 102 -8.55 13.96 -6.34
N GLU A 103 -9.08 14.56 -7.42
CA GLU A 103 -9.97 15.72 -7.35
C GLU A 103 -11.28 15.38 -6.62
N THR A 104 -11.84 14.20 -6.89
CA THR A 104 -13.08 13.74 -6.25
C THR A 104 -12.88 13.53 -4.75
N LEU A 105 -11.72 12.99 -4.38
CA LEU A 105 -11.34 12.79 -2.98
C LEU A 105 -11.09 14.12 -2.27
N THR A 106 -10.35 15.04 -2.88
CA THR A 106 -10.10 16.39 -2.34
C THR A 106 -11.41 17.12 -2.07
N ALA A 107 -12.34 17.13 -3.04
CA ALA A 107 -13.64 17.76 -2.88
C ALA A 107 -14.46 17.14 -1.72
N TYR A 108 -14.41 15.82 -1.57
CA TYR A 108 -15.06 15.14 -0.45
C TYR A 108 -14.45 15.56 0.90
N LEU A 109 -13.12 15.62 1.00
CA LEU A 109 -12.42 15.96 2.24
C LEU A 109 -12.63 17.42 2.64
N LEU A 110 -12.66 18.35 1.69
CA LEU A 110 -13.03 19.75 1.93
C LEU A 110 -14.42 19.84 2.60
N GLY A 111 -15.44 19.21 1.99
CA GLY A 111 -16.78 19.19 2.58
C GLY A 111 -16.84 18.46 3.92
N ALA A 112 -16.04 17.41 4.12
CA ALA A 112 -15.98 16.70 5.40
C ALA A 112 -15.35 17.56 6.51
N ALA A 113 -14.31 18.32 6.19
CA ALA A 113 -13.64 19.22 7.10
C ALA A 113 -14.56 20.38 7.52
N GLU A 114 -15.26 21.01 6.58
CA GLU A 114 -16.26 22.06 6.86
C GLU A 114 -17.33 21.56 7.84
N ARG A 115 -17.92 20.39 7.56
CA ARG A 115 -18.95 19.77 8.42
C ARG A 115 -18.47 19.47 9.84
N ASN A 116 -17.16 19.25 10.02
CA ASN A 116 -16.57 18.90 11.30
C ASN A 116 -15.79 20.05 11.95
N ARG A 117 -15.91 21.28 11.40
CA ARG A 117 -15.24 22.49 11.89
C ARG A 117 -13.73 22.31 12.04
N ILE A 118 -13.11 21.65 11.07
CA ILE A 118 -11.66 21.65 10.92
C ILE A 118 -11.31 22.96 10.20
N GLU A 119 -10.48 23.79 10.82
CA GLU A 119 -10.04 25.05 10.22
C GLU A 119 -9.03 24.74 9.12
N ILE A 120 -9.53 24.51 7.91
CA ILE A 120 -8.69 24.51 6.71
C ILE A 120 -8.46 25.96 6.33
N LEU A 121 -7.21 26.39 6.40
CA LEU A 121 -6.83 27.76 6.06
C LEU A 121 -6.77 27.96 4.54
N GLU A 122 -6.31 26.95 3.79
CA GLU A 122 -6.37 26.95 2.32
C GLU A 122 -6.72 25.56 1.74
N ASP A 123 -7.52 25.52 0.68
CA ASP A 123 -7.93 24.28 0.02
C ASP A 123 -6.74 23.44 -0.49
N VAL A 124 -5.62 24.11 -0.79
CA VAL A 124 -4.35 23.47 -1.20
C VAL A 124 -3.78 22.57 -0.10
N ASP A 125 -4.07 22.86 1.18
CA ASP A 125 -3.64 22.03 2.30
C ASP A 125 -4.27 20.63 2.22
N VAL A 126 -5.53 20.53 1.77
CA VAL A 126 -6.20 19.26 1.56
C VAL A 126 -5.59 18.49 0.40
N VAL A 127 -5.20 19.18 -0.67
CA VAL A 127 -4.52 18.56 -1.82
C VAL A 127 -3.21 17.92 -1.36
N HIS A 128 -2.40 18.64 -0.58
CA HIS A 128 -1.15 18.10 -0.03
C HIS A 128 -1.40 16.89 0.89
N VAL A 129 -2.45 16.95 1.72
CA VAL A 129 -2.84 15.81 2.57
C VAL A 129 -3.26 14.60 1.73
N VAL A 130 -4.04 14.79 0.67
CA VAL A 130 -4.46 13.72 -0.23
C VAL A 130 -3.25 13.07 -0.89
N GLN A 131 -2.38 13.87 -1.50
CA GLN A 131 -1.19 13.38 -2.21
C GLN A 131 -0.28 12.58 -1.25
N ALA A 132 0.07 13.15 -0.10
CA ALA A 132 0.92 12.46 0.87
C ALA A 132 0.26 11.19 1.45
N HIS A 133 -1.06 11.15 1.56
CA HIS A 133 -1.77 9.96 2.05
C HIS A 133 -1.82 8.86 0.96
N LEU A 134 -1.94 9.22 -0.32
CA LEU A 134 -1.80 8.26 -1.43
C LEU A 134 -0.37 7.73 -1.55
N GLU A 135 0.64 8.58 -1.33
CA GLU A 135 2.03 8.15 -1.22
C GLU A 135 2.24 7.15 -0.06
N TYR A 136 1.54 7.34 1.07
CA TYR A 136 1.57 6.36 2.16
C TYR A 136 0.98 5.02 1.71
N PHE A 137 -0.14 5.02 1.00
CA PHE A 137 -0.72 3.80 0.44
C PHE A 137 0.21 3.09 -0.54
N ASP A 138 0.91 3.85 -1.40
CA ASP A 138 1.94 3.28 -2.28
C ASP A 138 3.09 2.66 -1.47
N ALA A 139 3.58 3.39 -0.46
CA ALA A 139 4.69 2.94 0.39
C ALA A 139 4.40 1.65 1.16
N ILE A 140 3.13 1.40 1.53
CA ILE A 140 2.71 0.15 2.17
C ILE A 140 2.25 -0.92 1.16
N GLY A 141 2.25 -0.62 -0.14
CA GLY A 141 1.80 -1.53 -1.20
C GLY A 141 0.28 -1.75 -1.25
N ALA A 142 -0.51 -0.78 -0.76
CA ALA A 142 -1.96 -0.83 -0.74
C ALA A 142 -2.62 -0.40 -2.07
N ILE A 143 -1.88 0.26 -2.96
CA ILE A 143 -2.36 0.64 -4.30
C ILE A 143 -1.51 0.00 -5.40
N GLY A 144 -2.15 -0.23 -6.55
CA GLY A 144 -1.49 -0.73 -7.75
C GLY A 144 -0.78 0.39 -8.54
N PRO A 145 -0.12 0.04 -9.66
CA PRO A 145 0.55 1.02 -10.50
C PRO A 145 -0.43 2.09 -11.00
N LEU A 146 0.06 3.33 -11.16
CA LEU A 146 -0.72 4.43 -11.73
C LEU A 146 -1.29 4.04 -13.10
N ALA A 147 -2.59 4.28 -13.29
CA ALA A 147 -3.23 4.14 -14.59
C ALA A 147 -2.56 5.10 -15.57
N LYS A 148 -2.05 4.56 -16.69
CA LYS A 148 -1.53 5.39 -17.78
C LYS A 148 -2.71 5.89 -18.61
N ASN A 149 -2.91 7.20 -18.61
CA ASN A 149 -3.79 7.88 -19.57
C ASN A 149 -3.22 7.81 -20.98
#